data_AF-A0AAD3VZ78-F1
#
_entry.id   AF-A0AAD3VZ78-F1
#
_cell.length_a   1.000
_cell.length_b   1.000
_cell.length_c   1.000
_cell.angle_alpha   90.00
_cell.angle_beta   90.00
_cell.angle_gamma   90.00
#
_symmetry.space_group_name_H-M   'P 1'
#
loop_
_entity.id
_entity.type
_entity.pdbx_description
1 polymer ?
#
loop_
_entity_poly.entity_id
_entity_poly.type
_entity_poly.pdbx_seq_one_letter_code
_entity_poly.pdbx_strand_id
1 'polypeptide(L)'
;MNRNKCNVRLLVCDLDGTLIGPEDRGLDAAKHTLDFCRMQGTRVTVATGRAFGAAKKHLVYLGIDEPIIANGGALIARIGEPPIYEKIIDRHVAQNIALELKALGYPFYFLVRKDMYTHVKGPETEKYSRLLGYRINIVESIREIPGAPTQIALRVPPEESDRILRSLHAKWLPKVTVIKSLPHLLEIQPPGVSKAKAVEFLAGSMNIDREEVLAIGPHQHVKVIEPISDCQHLFHVYIHRASQKLNCLGIKSLPHLL
;
A
#
# COMPACT_ATOMS: atom_id res chain seq x y z
N MET A 1 -17.26 15.09 34.21
CA MET A 1 -16.74 13.73 33.93
C MET A 1 -15.96 13.77 32.63
N ASN A 2 -14.64 13.67 32.71
CA ASN A 2 -13.73 13.64 31.56
C ASN A 2 -14.06 12.45 30.66
N ARG A 3 -14.68 12.70 29.50
CA ARG A 3 -14.65 11.71 28.42
C ARG A 3 -13.18 11.60 28.01
N ASN A 4 -12.59 10.42 28.18
CA ASN A 4 -11.24 10.09 27.71
C ASN A 4 -11.05 10.66 26.30
N LYS A 5 -10.31 11.77 26.18
CA LYS A 5 -9.99 12.39 24.91
C LYS A 5 -9.05 11.43 24.21
N CYS A 6 -9.56 10.70 23.21
CA CYS A 6 -8.71 9.84 22.42
C CYS A 6 -7.71 10.72 21.66
N ASN A 7 -6.44 10.72 22.08
CA ASN A 7 -5.39 11.55 21.50
C ASN A 7 -4.87 10.91 20.20
N VAL A 8 -5.66 10.97 19.13
CA VAL A 8 -5.20 10.51 17.81
C VAL A 8 -4.30 11.61 17.23
N ARG A 9 -3.00 11.30 17.06
CA ARG A 9 -2.02 12.20 16.44
C ARG A 9 -1.70 11.82 15.00
N LEU A 10 -1.92 10.57 14.62
CA LEU A 10 -1.75 10.09 13.26
C LEU A 10 -2.97 9.29 12.79
N LEU A 11 -3.58 9.74 11.71
CA LEU A 11 -4.56 8.99 10.94
C LEU A 11 -3.87 8.39 9.71
N VAL A 12 -3.94 7.07 9.57
CA VAL A 12 -3.47 6.33 8.40
C VAL A 12 -4.67 5.72 7.71
N CYS A 13 -4.88 6.01 6.43
CA CYS A 13 -5.98 5.42 5.66
C CYS A 13 -5.45 4.57 4.50
N ASP A 14 -6.10 3.44 4.23
CA ASP A 14 -5.95 2.80 2.92
C ASP A 14 -6.56 3.68 1.83
N LEU A 15 -6.09 3.53 0.60
CA LEU A 15 -6.56 4.32 -0.52
C LEU A 15 -7.77 3.65 -1.18
N ASP A 16 -7.53 2.53 -1.86
CA ASP A 16 -8.52 1.77 -2.61
C ASP A 16 -9.54 1.10 -1.67
N GLY A 17 -10.83 1.33 -1.91
CA GLY A 17 -11.91 0.77 -1.10
C GLY A 17 -12.02 1.37 0.31
N THR A 18 -11.34 2.48 0.59
CA THR A 18 -11.45 3.21 1.86
C THR A 18 -11.59 4.70 1.63
N LEU A 19 -10.55 5.36 1.10
CA LEU A 19 -10.68 6.78 0.71
C LEU A 19 -11.30 6.95 -0.66
N ILE A 20 -11.14 5.95 -1.53
CA ILE A 20 -11.51 6.04 -2.94
C ILE A 20 -12.27 4.77 -3.35
N GLY A 21 -13.47 4.95 -3.87
CA GLY A 21 -14.24 3.88 -4.50
C GLY A 21 -13.83 3.61 -5.95
N PRO A 22 -14.48 2.66 -6.64
CA PRO A 22 -14.29 2.46 -8.06
C PRO A 22 -14.51 3.75 -8.85
N GLU A 23 -13.65 3.99 -9.85
CA GLU A 23 -13.68 5.20 -10.71
C GLU A 23 -13.57 6.52 -9.94
N ASP A 24 -12.71 6.55 -8.91
CA ASP A 24 -12.44 7.74 -8.10
C ASP A 24 -13.67 8.30 -7.34
N ARG A 25 -14.75 7.51 -7.21
CA ARG A 25 -15.93 7.90 -6.44
C ARG A 25 -15.60 8.13 -4.96
N GLY A 26 -16.16 9.19 -4.39
CA GLY A 26 -15.96 9.55 -2.97
C GLY A 26 -14.72 10.39 -2.67
N LEU A 27 -13.89 10.69 -3.68
CA LEU A 27 -12.63 11.41 -3.50
C LEU A 27 -12.79 12.80 -2.84
N ASP A 28 -13.83 13.56 -3.21
CA ASP A 28 -14.12 14.89 -2.62
C ASP A 28 -14.54 14.79 -1.17
N ALA A 29 -15.40 13.83 -0.86
CA ALA A 29 -15.89 13.62 0.49
C ALA A 29 -14.78 13.09 1.41
N ALA A 30 -13.90 12.24 0.88
CA ALA A 30 -12.65 11.85 1.53
C ALA A 30 -11.77 13.07 1.80
N LYS A 31 -11.52 13.92 0.79
CA LYS A 31 -10.74 15.16 0.95
C LYS A 31 -11.28 16.02 2.08
N HIS A 32 -12.57 16.33 2.08
CA HIS A 32 -13.19 17.13 3.15
C HIS A 32 -13.02 16.51 4.54
N THR A 33 -13.14 15.18 4.63
CA THR A 33 -12.97 14.47 5.92
C THR A 33 -11.52 14.54 6.41
N LEU A 34 -10.55 14.35 5.52
CA LEU A 34 -9.13 14.45 5.88
C LEU A 34 -8.73 15.88 6.24
N ASP A 35 -9.25 16.89 5.53
CA ASP A 35 -9.03 18.30 5.85
C ASP A 35 -9.57 18.64 7.24
N PHE A 36 -10.75 18.14 7.59
CA PHE A 36 -11.31 18.28 8.92
C PHE A 36 -10.41 17.64 10.01
N CYS A 37 -9.86 16.44 9.76
CA CYS A 37 -8.91 15.81 10.69
C CYS A 37 -7.66 16.68 10.90
N ARG A 38 -7.12 17.24 9.81
CA ARG A 38 -5.96 18.15 9.86
C ARG A 38 -6.27 19.41 10.67
N MET A 39 -7.47 19.98 10.52
CA MET A 39 -7.91 21.14 11.32
C MET A 39 -7.98 20.84 12.82
N GLN A 40 -8.20 19.59 13.20
CA GLN A 40 -8.15 19.14 14.61
C GLN A 40 -6.71 18.85 15.10
N GLY A 41 -5.69 19.12 14.28
CA GLY A 41 -4.28 18.87 14.61
C GLY A 41 -3.83 17.42 14.42
N THR A 42 -4.64 16.58 13.77
CA THR A 42 -4.26 15.19 13.45
C THR A 42 -3.45 15.16 12.16
N ARG A 43 -2.28 14.52 12.18
CA ARG A 43 -1.50 14.27 10.97
C ARG A 43 -2.19 13.18 10.15
N VAL A 44 -2.24 13.33 8.83
CA VAL A 44 -2.97 12.41 7.95
C VAL A 44 -2.02 11.85 6.89
N THR A 45 -1.99 10.53 6.76
CA THR A 45 -1.22 9.82 5.74
C THR A 45 -1.98 8.61 5.16
N VAL A 46 -1.39 7.98 4.15
CA VAL A 46 -1.96 6.86 3.40
C VAL A 46 -1.06 5.63 3.46
N ALA A 47 -1.67 4.45 3.54
CA ALA A 47 -1.01 3.16 3.36
C ALA A 47 -1.66 2.33 2.25
N THR A 48 -1.01 2.25 1.08
CA THR A 48 -1.56 1.66 -0.15
C THR A 48 -0.70 0.51 -0.70
N GLY A 49 -1.35 -0.39 -1.43
CA GLY A 49 -0.67 -1.39 -2.26
C GLY A 49 -0.13 -0.81 -3.57
N ARG A 50 -0.62 0.36 -4.00
CA ARG A 50 -0.22 0.99 -5.25
C ARG A 50 1.27 1.36 -5.26
N ALA A 51 1.82 1.38 -6.47
CA ALA A 51 3.10 2.04 -6.75
C ALA A 51 3.02 3.52 -6.34
N PHE A 52 4.11 4.07 -5.78
CA PHE A 52 4.17 5.48 -5.37
C PHE A 52 3.76 6.43 -6.51
N GLY A 53 4.33 6.25 -7.70
CA GLY A 53 3.98 7.03 -8.90
C GLY A 53 2.49 6.97 -9.26
N ALA A 54 1.85 5.81 -9.11
CA ALA A 54 0.43 5.61 -9.41
C ALA A 54 -0.51 6.20 -8.34
N ALA A 55 -0.04 6.33 -7.09
CA ALA A 55 -0.80 6.99 -6.02
C ALA A 55 -0.66 8.52 -6.08
N LYS A 56 0.41 9.05 -6.67
CA LYS A 56 0.80 10.47 -6.59
C LYS A 56 -0.34 11.45 -6.93
N LYS A 57 -1.10 11.20 -8.01
CA LYS A 57 -2.20 12.11 -8.40
C LYS A 57 -3.26 12.25 -7.31
N HIS A 58 -3.61 11.13 -6.65
CA HIS A 58 -4.60 11.09 -5.58
C HIS A 58 -4.04 11.70 -4.29
N LEU A 59 -2.76 11.44 -3.98
CA LEU A 59 -2.10 12.03 -2.81
C LEU A 59 -2.08 13.56 -2.89
N VAL A 60 -1.73 14.11 -4.06
CA VAL A 60 -1.77 15.56 -4.31
C VAL A 60 -3.18 16.10 -4.14
N TYR A 61 -4.18 15.44 -4.75
CA TYR A 61 -5.58 15.87 -4.63
C TYR A 61 -6.07 15.90 -3.18
N LEU A 62 -5.76 14.86 -2.42
CA LEU A 62 -6.14 14.72 -1.02
C LEU A 62 -5.33 15.60 -0.06
N GLY A 63 -4.35 16.36 -0.55
CA GLY A 63 -3.45 17.19 0.27
C GLY A 63 -2.58 16.37 1.22
N ILE A 64 -2.16 15.17 0.82
CA ILE A 64 -1.31 14.32 1.65
C ILE A 64 0.13 14.78 1.51
N ASP A 65 0.57 15.57 2.47
CA ASP A 65 1.95 16.03 2.54
C ASP A 65 2.85 15.06 3.31
N GLU A 66 2.30 14.25 4.22
CA GLU A 66 3.06 13.31 5.06
C GLU A 66 3.70 12.15 4.28
N PRO A 67 4.71 11.44 4.86
CA PRO A 67 5.27 10.26 4.23
C PRO A 67 4.21 9.19 4.09
N ILE A 68 4.08 8.64 2.88
CA ILE A 68 3.10 7.62 2.56
C ILE A 68 3.73 6.25 2.50
N ILE A 69 2.96 5.24 2.89
CA ILE A 69 3.34 3.84 2.78
C ILE A 69 2.82 3.32 1.43
N ALA A 70 3.73 2.88 0.56
CA ALA A 70 3.42 2.35 -0.77
C ALA A 70 3.95 0.91 -0.94
N ASN A 71 3.64 0.29 -2.08
CA ASN A 71 4.14 -1.03 -2.47
C ASN A 71 3.88 -2.08 -1.38
N GLY A 72 2.67 -2.05 -0.80
CA GLY A 72 2.24 -2.98 0.25
C GLY A 72 2.97 -2.84 1.59
N GLY A 73 3.76 -1.78 1.79
CA GLY A 73 4.60 -1.58 2.98
C GLY A 73 6.11 -1.67 2.72
N ALA A 74 6.52 -1.94 1.48
CA ALA A 74 7.94 -2.04 1.15
C ALA A 74 8.61 -0.68 0.93
N LEU A 75 7.84 0.40 0.78
CA LEU A 75 8.34 1.75 0.54
C LEU A 75 7.62 2.76 1.45
N ILE A 76 8.39 3.65 2.07
CA ILE A 76 7.87 4.86 2.74
C ILE A 76 8.58 6.06 2.16
N ALA A 77 7.82 7.02 1.63
CA ALA A 77 8.40 8.21 1.02
C ALA A 77 7.44 9.40 1.03
N ARG A 78 8.00 10.62 0.93
CA ARG A 78 7.24 11.86 0.70
C ARG A 78 7.28 12.26 -0.77
N ILE A 79 6.33 13.07 -1.25
CA ILE A 79 6.42 13.67 -2.59
C ILE A 79 7.63 14.62 -2.63
N GLY A 80 8.45 14.56 -3.68
CA GLY A 80 9.61 15.45 -3.86
C GLY A 80 10.89 15.06 -3.10
N GLU A 81 10.82 14.19 -2.09
CA GLU A 81 11.98 13.82 -1.26
C GLU A 81 12.55 12.43 -1.59
N PRO A 82 13.77 12.05 -1.18
CA PRO A 82 14.21 10.65 -1.22
C PRO A 82 13.30 9.70 -0.40
N PRO A 83 13.29 8.39 -0.70
CA PRO A 83 12.65 7.41 0.19
C PRO A 83 13.21 7.46 1.61
N ILE A 84 12.32 7.35 2.61
CA ILE A 84 12.67 7.28 4.04
C ILE A 84 12.96 5.84 4.45
N TYR A 85 12.26 4.90 3.82
CA TYR A 85 12.43 3.47 4.04
C TYR A 85 12.20 2.72 2.73
N GLU A 86 13.07 1.74 2.47
CA GLU A 86 12.94 0.78 1.39
C GLU A 86 13.28 -0.61 1.90
N LYS A 87 12.38 -1.57 1.70
CA LYS A 87 12.72 -2.98 1.77
C LYS A 87 12.82 -3.52 0.35
N ILE A 88 13.98 -4.04 0.01
CA ILE A 88 14.30 -4.47 -1.36
C ILE A 88 14.43 -5.99 -1.45
N ILE A 89 14.11 -6.51 -2.63
CA ILE A 89 14.46 -7.86 -3.05
C ILE A 89 15.91 -7.79 -3.50
N ASP A 90 16.74 -8.71 -3.02
CA ASP A 90 18.13 -8.82 -3.49
C ASP A 90 18.18 -8.81 -5.03
N ARG A 91 19.15 -8.07 -5.59
CA ARG A 91 19.22 -7.86 -7.05
C ARG A 91 19.38 -9.17 -7.80
N HIS A 92 20.20 -10.10 -7.31
CA HIS A 92 20.40 -11.39 -7.97
C HIS A 92 19.15 -12.26 -7.87
N VAL A 93 18.47 -12.26 -6.72
CA VAL A 93 17.17 -12.93 -6.55
C VAL A 93 16.15 -12.37 -7.53
N ALA A 94 15.99 -11.04 -7.60
CA ALA A 94 15.06 -10.38 -8.50
C ALA A 94 15.35 -10.69 -9.99
N GLN A 95 16.63 -10.71 -10.39
CA GLN A 95 17.02 -11.07 -11.75
C GLN A 95 16.68 -12.52 -12.10
N ASN A 96 16.93 -13.47 -11.20
CA ASN A 96 16.62 -14.87 -11.45
C ASN A 96 15.11 -15.13 -11.50
N ILE A 97 14.33 -14.47 -10.63
CA ILE A 97 12.87 -14.48 -10.71
C ILE A 97 12.43 -13.93 -12.07
N ALA A 98 12.98 -12.79 -12.51
CA ALA A 98 12.61 -12.19 -13.78
C ALA A 98 12.89 -13.06 -15.00
N LEU A 99 13.96 -13.87 -14.97
CA LEU A 99 14.22 -14.85 -16.04
C LEU A 99 13.14 -15.93 -16.10
N GLU A 100 12.67 -16.40 -14.93
CA GLU A 100 11.55 -17.34 -14.84
C GLU A 100 10.24 -16.70 -15.33
N LEU A 101 9.95 -15.47 -14.90
CA LEU A 101 8.76 -14.74 -15.34
C LEU A 101 8.76 -14.49 -16.86
N LYS A 102 9.93 -14.19 -17.44
CA LYS A 102 10.09 -14.05 -18.88
C LYS A 102 9.76 -15.34 -19.63
N ALA A 103 10.10 -16.50 -19.08
CA ALA A 103 9.76 -17.79 -19.68
C ALA A 103 8.25 -18.10 -19.65
N LEU A 104 7.51 -17.48 -18.72
CA LEU A 104 6.04 -17.58 -18.67
C LEU A 104 5.35 -16.74 -19.77
N GLY A 105 6.05 -15.79 -20.39
CA GLY A 105 5.52 -14.95 -21.46
C GLY A 105 4.55 -13.84 -21.01
N TYR A 106 4.42 -13.62 -19.70
CA TYR A 106 3.51 -12.63 -19.13
C TYR A 106 4.20 -11.31 -18.79
N PRO A 107 3.50 -10.16 -18.89
CA PRO A 107 4.08 -8.87 -18.56
C PRO A 107 4.30 -8.73 -17.05
N PHE A 108 5.49 -8.25 -16.68
CA PHE A 108 5.84 -7.95 -15.30
C PHE A 108 6.62 -6.63 -15.17
N TYR A 109 6.57 -6.05 -13.97
CA TYR A 109 7.01 -4.70 -13.69
C TYR A 109 7.79 -4.66 -12.38
N PHE A 110 8.94 -4.00 -12.39
CA PHE A 110 9.77 -3.75 -11.22
C PHE A 110 9.42 -2.41 -10.61
N LEU A 111 9.15 -2.39 -9.31
CA LEU A 111 9.03 -1.14 -8.55
C LEU A 111 10.39 -0.87 -7.91
N VAL A 112 11.06 0.19 -8.35
CA VAL A 112 12.39 0.60 -7.86
C VAL A 112 12.27 2.03 -7.38
N ARG A 113 12.62 2.28 -6.11
CA ARG A 113 12.33 3.56 -5.45
C ARG A 113 10.86 3.90 -5.64
N LYS A 114 10.55 5.02 -6.30
CA LYS A 114 9.19 5.52 -6.51
C LYS A 114 8.60 5.15 -7.87
N ASP A 115 9.41 4.56 -8.73
CA ASP A 115 9.12 4.43 -10.15
C ASP A 115 8.93 2.96 -10.55
N MET A 116 8.20 2.78 -11.64
CA MET A 116 7.94 1.45 -12.22
C MET A 116 8.73 1.27 -13.50
N TYR A 117 9.33 0.10 -13.66
CA TYR A 117 10.18 -0.25 -14.80
C TYR A 117 9.78 -1.60 -15.40
N THR A 118 9.94 -1.75 -16.71
CA THR A 118 9.81 -3.05 -17.39
C THR A 118 10.71 -3.11 -18.62
N HIS A 119 11.04 -4.33 -19.05
CA HIS A 119 11.67 -4.57 -20.35
C HIS A 119 10.63 -4.89 -21.45
N VAL A 120 9.35 -5.01 -21.08
CA VAL A 120 8.26 -5.37 -22.00
C VAL A 120 7.80 -4.12 -22.76
N LYS A 121 8.07 -4.12 -24.06
CA LYS A 121 7.66 -3.07 -25.01
C LYS A 121 6.28 -3.36 -25.60
N GLY A 122 5.56 -2.31 -25.97
CA GLY A 122 4.35 -2.41 -26.81
C GLY A 122 3.02 -2.09 -26.11
N PRO A 123 1.88 -2.37 -26.78
CA PRO A 123 0.57 -1.86 -26.42
C PRO A 123 0.07 -2.26 -25.03
N GLU A 124 0.50 -3.41 -24.50
CA GLU A 124 0.10 -3.86 -23.16
C GLU A 124 0.65 -2.95 -22.05
N THR A 125 1.95 -2.64 -22.11
CA THR A 125 2.61 -1.73 -21.18
C THR A 125 2.02 -0.32 -21.29
N GLU A 126 1.75 0.16 -22.51
CA GLU A 126 1.12 1.46 -22.74
C GLU A 126 -0.31 1.52 -22.18
N LYS A 127 -1.11 0.48 -22.42
CA LYS A 127 -2.46 0.35 -21.85
C LYS A 127 -2.41 0.33 -20.32
N TYR A 128 -1.46 -0.40 -19.74
CA TYR A 128 -1.32 -0.46 -18.30
C TYR A 128 -0.86 0.88 -17.71
N SER A 129 0.09 1.55 -18.34
CA SER A 129 0.54 2.89 -17.95
C SER A 129 -0.61 3.90 -17.97
N ARG A 130 -1.47 3.86 -18.99
CA ARG A 130 -2.71 4.68 -19.05
C ARG A 130 -3.68 4.33 -17.92
N LEU A 131 -3.90 3.05 -17.65
CA LEU A 131 -4.78 2.59 -16.57
C LEU A 131 -4.30 3.08 -15.20
N LEU A 132 -2.98 3.05 -14.95
CA LEU A 132 -2.40 3.56 -13.71
C LEU A 132 -2.41 5.10 -13.63
N GLY A 133 -2.59 5.79 -14.76
CA GLY A 133 -2.43 7.25 -14.85
C GLY A 133 -1.00 7.71 -14.56
N TYR A 134 0.00 6.85 -14.79
CA TYR A 134 1.40 7.10 -14.50
C TYR A 134 2.30 6.37 -15.52
N ARG A 135 3.38 7.04 -15.95
CA ARG A 135 4.31 6.53 -16.96
C ARG A 135 5.14 5.37 -16.42
N ILE A 136 5.04 4.20 -17.05
CA ILE A 136 5.96 3.09 -16.81
C ILE A 136 7.24 3.31 -17.63
N ASN A 137 8.40 3.19 -16.99
CA ASN A 137 9.68 3.34 -17.66
C ASN A 137 10.06 2.04 -18.37
N ILE A 138 10.40 2.12 -19.65
CA ILE A 138 10.80 0.96 -20.44
C ILE A 138 12.33 0.99 -20.56
N VAL A 139 12.98 -0.14 -20.25
CA VAL A 139 14.42 -0.37 -20.42
C VAL A 139 14.66 -1.42 -21.51
N GLU A 140 15.87 -1.47 -22.08
CA GLU A 140 16.16 -2.45 -23.15
C GLU A 140 16.27 -3.87 -22.60
N SER A 141 16.74 -4.02 -21.36
CA SER A 141 16.93 -5.33 -20.75
C SER A 141 16.66 -5.32 -19.24
N ILE A 142 16.33 -6.49 -18.68
CA ILE A 142 16.18 -6.68 -17.21
C ILE A 142 17.44 -6.23 -16.44
N ARG A 143 18.61 -6.25 -17.07
CA ARG A 143 19.88 -5.85 -16.45
C ARG A 143 20.00 -4.33 -16.27
N GLU A 144 19.28 -3.55 -17.06
CA GLU A 144 19.27 -2.08 -17.02
C GLU A 144 18.28 -1.50 -16.00
N ILE A 145 17.56 -2.35 -15.27
CA ILE A 145 16.70 -1.90 -14.17
C ILE A 145 17.59 -1.18 -13.12
N PRO A 146 17.28 0.09 -12.77
CA PRO A 146 18.24 1.00 -12.12
C PRO A 146 18.40 0.75 -10.61
N GLY A 147 18.09 -0.44 -10.11
CA GLY A 147 18.09 -0.73 -8.68
C GLY A 147 17.61 -2.13 -8.35
N ALA A 148 17.77 -2.48 -7.08
CA ALA A 148 17.06 -3.60 -6.49
C ALA A 148 15.58 -3.18 -6.27
N PRO A 149 14.60 -4.00 -6.68
CA PRO A 149 13.21 -3.62 -6.59
C PRO A 149 12.65 -3.82 -5.19
N THR A 150 11.74 -2.95 -4.75
CA THR A 150 10.92 -3.19 -3.56
C THR A 150 9.81 -4.21 -3.82
N GLN A 151 9.44 -4.39 -5.09
CA GLN A 151 8.38 -5.30 -5.51
C GLN A 151 8.51 -5.64 -7.00
N ILE A 152 8.10 -6.86 -7.38
CA ILE A 152 7.85 -7.25 -8.77
C ILE A 152 6.35 -7.54 -8.92
N ALA A 153 5.67 -6.83 -9.80
CA ALA A 153 4.27 -7.03 -10.12
C ALA A 153 4.15 -7.85 -11.41
N LEU A 154 3.56 -9.04 -11.33
CA LEU A 154 3.34 -9.95 -12.45
C LEU A 154 1.85 -9.99 -12.80
N ARG A 155 1.50 -9.70 -14.06
CA ARG A 155 0.11 -9.72 -14.52
C ARG A 155 -0.15 -10.98 -15.33
N VAL A 156 -1.12 -11.77 -14.90
CA VAL A 156 -1.44 -13.10 -15.45
C VAL A 156 -2.95 -13.25 -15.65
N PRO A 157 -3.41 -14.17 -16.51
CA PRO A 157 -4.81 -14.56 -16.54
C PRO A 157 -5.28 -15.09 -15.17
N PRO A 158 -6.49 -14.73 -14.70
CA PRO A 158 -7.00 -15.15 -13.40
C PRO A 158 -6.95 -16.67 -13.16
N GLU A 159 -7.26 -17.45 -14.18
CA GLU A 159 -7.27 -18.92 -14.18
C GLU A 159 -5.87 -19.53 -13.97
N GLU A 160 -4.81 -18.80 -14.29
CA GLU A 160 -3.43 -19.25 -14.11
C GLU A 160 -2.79 -18.78 -12.80
N SER A 161 -3.36 -17.75 -12.16
CA SER A 161 -2.77 -17.06 -11.01
C SER A 161 -2.41 -18.00 -9.87
N ASP A 162 -3.29 -18.93 -9.50
CA ASP A 162 -3.05 -19.84 -8.37
C ASP A 162 -1.99 -20.92 -8.69
N ARG A 163 -1.92 -21.35 -9.95
CA ARG A 163 -0.88 -22.30 -10.40
C ARG A 163 0.50 -21.65 -10.34
N ILE A 164 0.61 -20.43 -10.88
CA ILE A 164 1.87 -19.66 -10.91
C ILE A 164 2.29 -19.28 -9.48
N LEU A 165 1.34 -18.85 -8.64
CA LEU A 165 1.59 -18.55 -7.23
C LEU A 165 2.23 -19.74 -6.50
N ARG A 166 1.67 -20.94 -6.63
CA ARG A 166 2.22 -22.17 -6.01
C ARG A 166 3.63 -22.48 -6.53
N SER A 167 3.87 -22.33 -7.84
CA SER A 167 5.19 -22.54 -8.44
C SER A 167 6.23 -21.57 -7.86
N LEU A 168 5.88 -20.28 -7.78
CA LEU A 168 6.78 -19.26 -7.24
C LEU A 168 7.03 -19.47 -5.74
N HIS A 169 6.00 -19.86 -4.97
CA HIS A 169 6.15 -20.21 -3.55
C HIS A 169 7.12 -21.36 -3.33
N ALA A 170 6.94 -22.47 -4.06
CA ALA A 170 7.76 -23.67 -3.91
C ALA A 170 9.25 -23.40 -4.14
N LYS A 171 9.58 -22.45 -5.02
CA LYS A 171 10.96 -22.15 -5.43
C LYS A 171 11.59 -21.00 -4.67
N TRP A 172 10.82 -19.96 -4.35
CA TRP A 172 11.38 -18.68 -3.90
C TRP A 172 11.15 -18.37 -2.42
N LEU A 173 10.30 -19.12 -1.70
CA LEU A 173 10.25 -19.01 -0.24
C LEU A 173 11.51 -19.63 0.39
N PRO A 174 12.04 -19.06 1.50
CA PRO A 174 11.59 -17.83 2.18
C PRO A 174 12.28 -16.56 1.67
N LYS A 175 13.04 -16.61 0.56
CA LYS A 175 13.81 -15.47 0.03
C LYS A 175 12.94 -14.28 -0.37
N VAL A 176 11.71 -14.54 -0.80
CA VAL A 176 10.66 -13.55 -1.10
C VAL A 176 9.31 -14.05 -0.59
N THR A 177 8.35 -13.16 -0.45
CA THR A 177 6.93 -13.50 -0.31
C THR A 177 6.22 -13.22 -1.63
N VAL A 178 5.28 -14.08 -2.00
CA VAL A 178 4.41 -13.86 -3.17
C VAL A 178 2.97 -13.81 -2.70
N ILE A 179 2.24 -12.78 -3.10
CA ILE A 179 0.82 -12.63 -2.76
C ILE A 179 0.00 -12.46 -4.03
N LYS A 180 -1.27 -12.88 -3.98
CA LYS A 180 -2.27 -12.56 -5.00
C LYS A 180 -3.14 -11.44 -4.47
N SER A 181 -2.94 -10.22 -4.96
CA SER A 181 -3.68 -9.03 -4.50
C SER A 181 -4.96 -8.80 -5.30
N LEU A 182 -4.96 -9.19 -6.58
CA LEU A 182 -6.13 -9.23 -7.45
C LEU A 182 -6.12 -10.56 -8.23
N PRO A 183 -7.27 -11.00 -8.78
CA PRO A 183 -7.31 -12.25 -9.55
C PRO A 183 -6.25 -12.35 -10.64
N HIS A 184 -5.90 -11.23 -11.28
CA HIS A 184 -4.94 -11.16 -12.39
C HIS A 184 -3.57 -10.57 -12.00
N LEU A 185 -3.28 -10.42 -10.70
CA LEU A 185 -2.07 -9.74 -10.22
C LEU A 185 -1.40 -10.53 -9.10
N LEU A 186 -0.19 -10.99 -9.37
CA LEU A 186 0.72 -11.54 -8.38
C LEU A 186 1.79 -10.51 -8.03
N GLU A 187 2.05 -10.32 -6.74
CA GLU A 187 3.04 -9.39 -6.24
C GLU A 187 4.11 -10.16 -5.48
N ILE A 188 5.36 -10.00 -5.91
CA ILE A 188 6.53 -10.58 -5.28
C ILE A 188 7.22 -9.47 -4.49
N GLN A 189 7.40 -9.69 -3.20
CA GLN A 189 7.92 -8.71 -2.25
C GLN A 189 9.00 -9.33 -1.35
N PRO A 190 9.84 -8.54 -0.70
CA PRO A 190 10.75 -9.03 0.33
C PRO A 190 9.99 -9.71 1.47
N PRO A 191 10.60 -10.67 2.18
CA PRO A 191 9.95 -11.38 3.26
C PRO A 191 9.56 -10.42 4.39
N GLY A 192 8.36 -10.61 4.94
CA GLY A 192 7.89 -9.88 6.11
C GLY A 192 7.48 -8.43 5.87
N VAL A 193 7.29 -8.01 4.61
CA VAL A 193 6.59 -6.76 4.25
C VAL A 193 5.13 -6.84 4.66
N SER A 194 4.61 -5.78 5.28
CA SER A 194 3.17 -5.56 5.46
C SER A 194 2.89 -4.09 5.76
N LYS A 195 1.68 -3.62 5.43
CA LYS A 195 1.23 -2.26 5.77
C LYS A 195 1.30 -1.99 7.28
N ALA A 196 0.92 -2.96 8.11
CA ALA A 196 0.93 -2.81 9.57
C ALA A 196 2.34 -2.51 10.12
N LYS A 197 3.35 -3.27 9.69
CA LYS A 197 4.75 -3.03 10.10
C LYS A 197 5.27 -1.69 9.59
N ALA A 198 4.87 -1.30 8.38
CA ALA A 198 5.24 -0.01 7.82
C ALA A 198 4.58 1.17 8.57
N VAL A 199 3.34 1.00 9.06
CA VAL A 199 2.68 1.97 9.94
C VAL A 199 3.42 2.11 11.27
N GLU A 200 3.81 0.98 11.88
CA GLU A 200 4.60 0.98 13.12
C GLU A 200 5.94 1.69 12.92
N PHE A 201 6.66 1.40 11.83
CA PHE A 201 7.91 2.08 11.49
C PHE A 201 7.71 3.59 11.29
N LEU A 202 6.70 3.98 10.52
CA LEU A 202 6.42 5.40 10.23
C LEU A 202 6.06 6.16 11.50
N ALA A 203 5.15 5.63 12.33
CA ALA A 203 4.77 6.24 13.60
C ALA A 203 5.97 6.42 14.53
N GLY A 204 6.83 5.38 14.66
CA GLY A 204 8.08 5.47 15.42
C GLY A 204 9.01 6.56 14.90
N SER A 205 9.17 6.69 13.58
CA SER A 205 10.00 7.75 12.98
C SER A 205 9.45 9.17 13.23
N MET A 206 8.16 9.28 13.58
CA MET A 206 7.46 10.52 13.89
C MET A 206 7.38 10.78 15.40
N ASN A 207 7.93 9.90 16.25
CA ASN A 207 7.75 9.90 17.71
C ASN A 207 6.27 9.93 18.12
N ILE A 208 5.47 9.08 17.46
CA ILE A 208 4.03 8.89 17.75
C ILE A 208 3.84 7.49 18.29
N ASP A 209 3.27 7.40 19.48
CA ASP A 209 3.01 6.11 20.12
C ASP A 209 1.88 5.37 19.41
N ARG A 210 1.92 4.04 19.48
CA ARG A 210 0.97 3.16 18.81
C ARG A 210 -0.49 3.49 19.16
N GLU A 211 -0.75 3.86 20.40
CA GLU A 211 -2.05 4.21 20.95
C GLU A 211 -2.62 5.51 20.33
N GLU A 212 -1.73 6.37 19.84
CA GLU A 212 -2.00 7.66 19.20
C GLU A 212 -2.21 7.53 17.67
N VAL A 213 -2.10 6.31 17.12
CA VAL A 213 -2.36 6.00 15.71
C VAL A 213 -3.77 5.45 15.53
N LEU A 214 -4.50 5.97 14.54
CA LEU A 214 -5.72 5.40 14.02
C LEU A 214 -5.47 4.94 12.59
N ALA A 215 -5.59 3.63 12.32
CA ALA A 215 -5.44 3.07 10.98
C ALA A 215 -6.80 2.56 10.47
N ILE A 216 -7.17 2.95 9.25
CA ILE A 216 -8.45 2.61 8.59
C ILE A 216 -8.14 1.93 7.25
N GLY A 217 -8.79 0.81 6.95
CA GLY A 217 -8.70 0.14 5.65
C GLY A 217 -9.81 -0.90 5.50
N PRO A 218 -9.95 -1.52 4.31
CA PRO A 218 -10.90 -2.61 4.13
C PRO A 218 -10.55 -3.75 5.09
N HIS A 219 -11.57 -4.43 5.63
CA HIS A 219 -11.51 -5.42 6.72
C HIS A 219 -10.42 -6.52 6.62
N GLN A 220 -9.76 -6.67 5.45
CA GLN A 220 -8.74 -7.70 5.19
C GLN A 220 -7.29 -7.17 5.11
N HIS A 221 -7.06 -5.87 4.96
CA HIS A 221 -5.72 -5.34 4.59
C HIS A 221 -5.08 -4.37 5.60
N VAL A 222 -5.87 -3.83 6.54
CA VAL A 222 -5.37 -2.99 7.62
C VAL A 222 -5.92 -3.54 8.93
N LYS A 223 -5.04 -4.10 9.78
CA LYS A 223 -5.41 -4.31 11.18
C LYS A 223 -5.63 -2.92 11.79
N VAL A 224 -6.87 -2.60 12.14
CA VAL A 224 -7.17 -1.46 13.01
C VAL A 224 -6.35 -1.68 14.28
N ILE A 225 -5.41 -0.77 14.55
CA ILE A 225 -4.62 -0.81 15.76
C ILE A 225 -5.53 -0.34 16.90
N GLU A 226 -6.18 -1.30 17.56
CA GLU A 226 -6.70 -1.11 18.91
C GLU A 226 -5.57 -1.29 19.94
N PRO A 227 -5.69 -0.70 21.15
CA PRO A 227 -4.76 -0.99 22.24
C PRO A 227 -4.79 -2.49 22.51
N ILE A 228 -3.61 -3.12 22.49
CA ILE A 228 -3.46 -4.53 22.83
C ILE A 228 -3.80 -4.68 24.31
N SER A 229 -4.96 -5.27 24.59
CA SER A 229 -5.15 -6.07 25.79
C SER A 229 -5.64 -7.43 25.31
N ASP A 230 -5.01 -8.46 25.82
CA ASP A 230 -5.04 -9.86 25.40
C ASP A 230 -6.38 -10.45 24.94
N CYS A 231 -6.21 -11.55 24.21
CA CYS A 231 -7.14 -12.65 23.93
C CYS A 231 -7.67 -12.75 22.50
N GLN A 232 -7.28 -13.88 21.93
CA GLN A 232 -8.02 -14.68 20.97
C GLN A 232 -9.52 -14.58 21.24
N HIS A 233 -10.28 -14.06 20.30
CA HIS A 233 -11.50 -14.66 19.73
C HIS A 233 -12.12 -13.62 18.79
N LEU A 234 -12.34 -14.08 17.56
CA LEU A 234 -12.75 -13.26 16.44
C LEU A 234 -14.22 -12.78 16.57
N PHE A 235 -14.49 -11.67 15.88
CA PHE A 235 -15.75 -11.31 15.21
C PHE A 235 -16.77 -10.31 15.80
N HIS A 236 -16.65 -9.75 17.02
CA HIS A 236 -17.73 -8.85 17.51
C HIS A 236 -17.38 -7.49 18.14
N VAL A 237 -16.13 -7.01 18.08
CA VAL A 237 -15.75 -5.74 18.75
C VAL A 237 -15.47 -4.55 17.80
N TYR A 238 -15.41 -4.77 16.49
CA TYR A 238 -14.75 -3.83 15.55
C TYR A 238 -15.50 -2.51 15.22
N ILE A 239 -16.73 -2.29 15.67
CA ILE A 239 -17.49 -1.07 15.31
C ILE A 239 -17.56 -0.07 16.47
N HIS A 240 -17.50 -0.53 17.73
CA HIS A 240 -17.83 0.34 18.85
C HIS A 240 -16.70 1.30 19.25
N ARG A 241 -15.43 0.88 19.11
CA ARG A 241 -14.25 1.69 19.46
C ARG A 241 -13.76 2.60 18.33
N ALA A 242 -13.81 2.14 17.08
CA ALA A 242 -13.56 2.99 15.92
C ALA A 242 -14.59 4.13 15.84
N SER A 243 -15.89 3.83 16.07
CA SER A 243 -16.94 4.85 16.17
C SER A 243 -16.69 5.83 17.32
N GLN A 244 -16.26 5.37 18.51
CA GLN A 244 -15.89 6.26 19.61
C GLN A 244 -14.69 7.16 19.26
N LYS A 245 -13.63 6.63 18.64
CA LYS A 245 -12.47 7.44 18.20
C LYS A 245 -12.82 8.42 17.08
N LEU A 246 -13.64 8.01 16.10
CA LEU A 246 -14.16 8.89 15.04
C LEU A 246 -15.04 10.00 15.62
N ASN A 247 -15.91 9.68 16.59
CA ASN A 247 -16.70 10.66 17.32
C ASN A 247 -15.82 11.63 18.14
N CYS A 248 -14.72 11.15 18.73
CA CYS A 248 -13.73 12.02 19.40
C CYS A 248 -13.04 12.99 18.43
N LEU A 249 -12.89 12.60 17.16
CA LEU A 249 -12.40 13.46 16.08
C LEU A 249 -13.49 14.36 15.49
N GLY A 250 -14.76 14.21 15.89
CA GLY A 250 -15.90 14.97 15.33
C GLY A 250 -16.46 14.40 14.02
N ILE A 251 -16.02 13.21 13.61
CA ILE A 251 -16.41 12.55 12.37
C ILE A 251 -17.64 11.67 12.64
N LYS A 252 -18.82 12.08 12.15
CA LYS A 252 -20.07 11.31 12.28
C LYS A 252 -20.10 10.05 11.40
N SER A 253 -19.36 10.07 10.28
CA SER A 253 -19.11 8.93 9.39
C SER A 253 -18.05 9.32 8.36
N LEU A 254 -17.20 8.37 7.95
CA LEU A 254 -16.48 8.49 6.66
C LEU A 254 -17.43 8.00 5.55
N PRO A 255 -17.44 8.64 4.37
CA PRO A 255 -18.23 8.15 3.25
C PRO A 255 -17.83 6.71 2.90
N HIS A 256 -18.80 5.79 2.92
CA HIS A 256 -18.66 4.35 2.65
C HIS A 256 -17.93 3.48 3.71
N LEU A 257 -18.28 3.65 4.99
CA LEU A 257 -17.96 2.68 6.07
C LEU A 257 -19.08 1.66 6.37
N LEU A 258 -20.04 1.46 5.46
CA LEU A 258 -21.04 0.39 5.50
C LEU A 258 -21.06 -0.37 4.17
#